data_AF-A0A2D6FEE7-F1
#
_entry.id   AF-A0A2D6FEE7-F1
#
_cell.length_a   1.000
_cell.length_b   1.000
_cell.length_c   1.000
_cell.angle_alpha   90.00
_cell.angle_beta   90.00
_cell.angle_gamma   90.00
#
_symmetry.space_group_name_H-M   'P 1'
#
loop_
_entity.id
_entity.type
_entity.pdbx_description
1 polymer ?
#
loop_
_entity_poly.entity_id
_entity_poly.type
_entity_poly.pdbx_seq_one_letter_code
_entity_poly.pdbx_strand_id
1 'polypeptide(L)' 'MTSEHFFNAHNLNLKAASDMRVAERVASHLQRRIEEDDWRPYQSKEEAVRAWSRLGGIRLQVMQALGLI' A
#
# COMPACT_ATOMS: atom_id res chain seq x y z
N MET A 1 -13.45 -12.55 13.26
CA MET A 1 -12.07 -12.80 13.73
C MET A 1 -11.17 -11.95 12.86
N THR A 2 -10.60 -10.89 13.42
CA THR A 2 -9.59 -10.05 12.77
C THR A 2 -8.27 -10.81 12.83
N SER A 3 -7.65 -11.06 11.67
CA SER A 3 -6.38 -11.79 11.60
C SER A 3 -5.27 -10.78 11.39
N GLU A 4 -4.40 -10.62 12.38
CA GLU A 4 -3.18 -9.82 12.26
C GLU A 4 -2.19 -10.58 11.35
N HIS A 5 -1.83 -9.97 10.23
CA HIS A 5 -0.91 -10.57 9.26
C HIS A 5 0.27 -9.62 9.01
N PHE A 6 1.48 -10.20 9.05
CA PHE A 6 2.74 -9.48 8.89
C PHE A 6 3.02 -9.23 7.41
N PHE A 7 3.06 -7.96 7.01
CA PHE A 7 3.56 -7.54 5.70
C PHE A 7 4.75 -6.61 5.91
N ASN A 8 5.93 -7.00 5.42
CA ASN A 8 7.14 -6.17 5.42
C ASN A 8 7.47 -5.49 6.78
N ALA A 9 7.40 -6.28 7.86
CA ALA A 9 7.60 -5.86 9.26
C ALA A 9 6.53 -4.92 9.86
N HIS A 10 5.41 -4.68 9.16
CA HIS A 10 4.28 -3.90 9.66
C HIS A 10 3.01 -4.76 9.76
N ASN A 11 2.23 -4.53 10.82
CA ASN A 11 0.95 -5.20 11.04
C ASN A 11 -0.12 -4.57 10.15
N LEU A 12 -0.64 -5.33 9.19
CA LEU A 12 -1.84 -4.94 8.45
C LEU A 12 -3.07 -5.42 9.23
N ASN A 13 -4.01 -4.51 9.49
CA ASN A 13 -5.28 -4.84 10.13
C ASN A 13 -6.27 -5.31 9.06
N LEU A 14 -6.21 -6.60 8.76
CA LEU A 14 -7.02 -7.26 7.74
C LEU A 14 -8.21 -7.97 8.39
N LYS A 15 -9.41 -7.76 7.84
CA LYS A 15 -10.66 -8.31 8.40
C LYS A 15 -11.01 -9.67 7.82
N ALA A 16 -10.52 -9.97 6.62
CA ALA A 16 -10.74 -11.22 5.92
C ALA A 16 -9.50 -11.69 5.14
N ALA A 17 -9.40 -13.00 4.88
CA ALA A 17 -8.32 -13.57 4.06
C ALA A 17 -8.31 -13.04 2.62
N SER A 18 -9.45 -12.57 2.09
CA SER A 18 -9.53 -11.88 0.80
C SER A 18 -8.75 -10.56 0.79
N ASP A 19 -8.69 -9.88 1.93
CA ASP A 19 -8.02 -8.59 2.08
C ASP A 19 -6.50 -8.76 1.96
N MET A 20 -5.97 -9.93 2.32
CA MET A 20 -4.55 -10.26 2.19
C MET A 20 -4.11 -10.28 0.72
N ARG A 21 -4.86 -10.98 -0.15
CA ARG A 21 -4.56 -10.99 -1.59
C ARG A 21 -4.69 -9.60 -2.21
N VAL A 22 -5.57 -8.75 -1.68
CA VAL A 22 -5.68 -7.35 -2.11
C VAL A 22 -4.44 -6.58 -1.65
N ALA A 23 -4.03 -6.73 -0.39
CA ALA A 23 -2.85 -6.08 0.16
C ALA A 23 -1.57 -6.44 -0.60
N GLU A 24 -1.34 -7.73 -0.88
CA GLU A 24 -0.21 -8.23 -1.67
C GLU A 24 -0.18 -7.61 -3.08
N ARG A 25 -1.33 -7.57 -3.78
CA ARG A 25 -1.41 -6.94 -5.10
C ARG A 25 -1.12 -5.45 -5.06
N VAL A 26 -1.66 -4.74 -4.06
CA VAL A 26 -1.41 -3.30 -3.89
C VAL A 26 0.06 -3.07 -3.58
N ALA A 27 0.66 -3.88 -2.73
CA ALA A 27 2.07 -3.75 -2.35
C ALA A 27 3.00 -4.00 -3.54
N SER A 28 2.79 -5.09 -4.28
CA SER A 28 3.58 -5.38 -5.49
C SER A 28 3.47 -4.25 -6.53
N HIS A 29 2.26 -3.70 -6.72
CA HIS A 29 2.06 -2.57 -7.63
C HIS A 29 2.77 -1.30 -7.17
N LEU A 30 2.72 -0.97 -5.88
CA LEU A 30 3.40 0.21 -5.33
C LEU A 30 4.92 0.04 -5.32
N GLN A 31 5.42 -1.15 -4.98
CA GLN A 31 6.84 -1.47 -4.95
C GLN A 31 7.46 -1.37 -6.34
N ARG A 32 6.79 -1.90 -7.37
CA ARG A 32 7.19 -1.72 -8.77
C ARG A 32 7.30 -0.25 -9.16
N ARG A 33 6.34 0.58 -8.75
CA ARG A 33 6.37 2.03 -9.03
C ARG A 33 7.51 2.75 -8.30
N ILE A 34 7.85 2.32 -7.09
CA ILE A 34 9.02 2.82 -6.36
C ILE A 34 10.31 2.44 -7.08
N GLU A 35 10.44 1.17 -7.48
CA GLU A 35 11.63 0.64 -8.15
C GLU A 35 11.86 1.26 -9.53
N GLU A 36 10.79 1.45 -10.30
CA GLU A 36 10.83 2.06 -11.64
C GLU A 36 10.80 3.60 -11.62
N ASP A 37 10.64 4.22 -10.44
CA ASP A 37 10.37 5.66 -10.30
C ASP A 37 9.15 6.13 -11.14
N ASP A 38 8.15 5.25 -11.32
CA ASP A 38 6.97 5.51 -12.17
C ASP A 38 5.76 6.04 -11.38
N TRP A 39 5.66 7.37 -11.36
CA TRP A 39 4.59 8.09 -10.66
C TRP A 39 3.40 8.47 -11.53
N ARG A 40 3.34 8.04 -12.79
CA ARG A 40 2.24 8.45 -13.70
C ARG A 40 0.85 7.99 -13.19
N PRO A 41 -0.20 8.79 -13.37
CA PRO A 41 -0.25 10.05 -14.14
C PRO A 41 0.15 11.31 -13.33
N TYR A 42 0.64 11.16 -12.10
CA TYR A 42 1.04 12.28 -11.26
C TYR A 42 2.37 12.86 -11.72
N GLN A 43 2.59 14.15 -11.42
CA GLN A 43 3.81 14.86 -11.79
C GLN A 43 4.99 14.50 -10.89
N SER A 44 4.74 14.02 -9.68
CA SER A 44 5.79 13.59 -8.74
C SER A 44 5.35 12.46 -7.80
N LYS A 45 6.32 11.87 -7.11
CA LYS A 45 6.10 10.90 -6.03
C LYS A 45 5.20 11.47 -4.93
N GLU A 46 5.44 12.71 -4.51
CA GLU A 46 4.71 13.36 -3.42
C GLU A 46 3.24 13.57 -3.81
N GLU A 47 2.98 13.93 -5.06
CA GLU A 47 1.62 14.06 -5.58
C GLU A 47 0.91 12.70 -5.61
N ALA A 48 1.60 11.66 -6.09
CA ALA A 48 1.09 10.30 -6.12
C ALA A 48 0.74 9.79 -4.72
N VAL A 49 1.68 9.91 -3.78
CA VAL A 49 1.52 9.51 -2.38
C VAL A 49 0.37 10.28 -1.73
N ARG A 50 0.27 11.60 -1.94
CA ARG A 50 -0.84 12.41 -1.42
C ARG A 50 -2.19 12.00 -2.00
N ALA A 51 -2.26 11.65 -3.28
CA ALA A 51 -3.49 11.19 -3.90
C ALA A 51 -3.90 9.80 -3.39
N TRP A 52 -2.95 8.88 -3.24
CA TRP A 52 -3.21 7.53 -2.77
C TRP A 52 -3.61 7.47 -1.31
N SER A 53 -3.03 8.32 -0.45
CA SER A 53 -3.35 8.34 1.00
C SER A 53 -4.81 8.72 1.26
N ARG A 54 -5.41 9.55 0.41
CA ARG A 54 -6.84 9.93 0.49
C ARG A 54 -7.80 8.76 0.31
N LEU A 55 -7.36 7.65 -0.27
CA LEU A 55 -8.20 6.49 -0.51
C LEU A 55 -8.41 5.64 0.76
N GLY A 56 -7.54 5.79 1.76
CA GLY A 56 -7.65 5.04 3.01
C GLY A 56 -7.53 3.53 2.87
N GLY A 57 -8.05 2.80 3.85
CA GLY A 57 -8.21 1.34 3.83
C GLY A 57 -6.90 0.57 3.64
N ILE A 58 -6.98 -0.57 2.95
CA ILE A 58 -5.83 -1.46 2.69
C ILE A 58 -4.69 -0.71 1.99
N ARG A 59 -5.01 0.20 1.06
CA ARG A 59 -3.97 0.96 0.34
C ARG A 59 -3.18 1.86 1.29
N LEU A 60 -3.84 2.55 2.21
CA LEU A 60 -3.17 3.37 3.22
C LEU A 60 -2.27 2.52 4.12
N GLN A 61 -2.77 1.37 4.60
CA GLN A 61 -1.98 0.48 5.44
C GLN A 61 -0.75 -0.07 4.70
N VAL A 62 -0.89 -0.42 3.41
CA VAL A 62 0.24 -0.86 2.59
C VAL A 62 1.24 0.28 2.38
N MET A 63 0.79 1.51 2.18
CA MET A 63 1.70 2.65 2.04
C MET A 63 2.52 2.91 3.31
N GLN A 64 1.90 2.77 4.49
CA GLN A 64 2.62 2.82 5.78
C GLN A 64 3.65 1.69 5.88
N ALA A 65 3.27 0.46 5.52
CA ALA A 65 4.17 -0.69 5.55
C ALA A 65 5.36 -0.58 4.57
N LEU A 66 5.20 0.16 3.48
CA LEU A 66 6.27 0.47 2.52
C LEU A 66 7.09 1.72 2.88
N GLY A 67 6.77 2.41 3.98
CA GLY A 67 7.46 3.63 4.40
C GLY A 67 7.23 4.82 3.46
N LEU A 68 6.11 4.84 2.74
CA LEU A 68 5.75 5.95 1.85
C LEU A 68 5.15 7.15 2.60
N ILE A 69 4.59 6.91 3.79
CA ILE A 69 3.90 7.87 4.67
C ILE A 69 4.07 7.49 6.13
#